data_AF-A0A7W1P6Z5-F1
#
_entry.id   AF-A0A7W1P6Z5-F1
#
_cell.length_a   1.000
_cell.length_b   1.000
_cell.length_c   1.000
_cell.angle_alpha   90.00
_cell.angle_beta   90.00
_cell.angle_gamma   90.00
#
_symmetry.space_group_name_H-M   'P 1'
#
loop_
_entity.id
_entity.type
_entity.pdbx_description
1 polymer ?
#
loop_
_entity_poly.entity_id
_entity_poly.type
_entity_poly.pdbx_seq_one_letter_code
_entity_poly.pdbx_strand_id
1 'polypeptide(L)' 'MRFVETPVFTAAIQRHLDDERYRQLQIALMLRPTQDPIVRASGGLRKVR' A
#
# COMPACT_ATOMS: atom_id res chain seq x y z
N MET A 1 -5.67 -0.74 -12.64
CA MET A 1 -5.94 -0.64 -11.18
C MET A 1 -5.70 0.79 -10.76
N ARG A 2 -6.52 1.36 -9.87
CA ARG A 2 -6.37 2.74 -9.40
C ARG A 2 -5.94 2.73 -7.94
N PHE A 3 -4.81 3.38 -7.63
CA PHE A 3 -4.41 3.66 -6.26
C PHE A 3 -5.03 4.99 -5.83
N VAL A 4 -5.62 5.01 -4.64
CA VAL A 4 -6.19 6.21 -4.02
C VAL A 4 -5.46 6.41 -2.71
N GLU A 5 -4.83 7.56 -2.57
CA GLU A 5 -4.05 7.91 -1.40
C GLU A 5 -4.86 8.78 -0.45
N THR A 6 -4.68 8.55 0.86
CA THR A 6 -5.17 9.47 1.88
C THR A 6 -4.07 10.48 2.22
N PRO A 7 -4.41 11.69 2.72
CA PRO A 7 -3.40 12.70 3.05
C PRO A 7 -2.32 12.21 4.02
N VAL A 8 -2.71 11.37 5.00
CA VAL A 8 -1.78 10.77 5.97
C VAL A 8 -0.83 9.79 5.29
N PHE A 9 -1.33 8.99 4.34
CA PHE A 9 -0.51 8.06 3.58
C PHE A 9 0.51 8.80 2.71
N THR A 10 0.07 9.81 1.94
CA THR A 10 0.97 10.58 1.07
C THR A 10 2.09 11.25 1.87
N ALA A 11 1.78 11.83 3.04
CA ALA A 11 2.81 12.44 3.89
C ALA A 11 3.79 11.41 4.50
N ALA A 12 3.34 10.19 4.75
CA ALA A 12 4.19 9.13 5.29
C ALA A 12 5.05 8.49 4.20
N ILE A 13 4.48 8.17 3.04
CA ILE A 13 5.16 7.41 1.98
C ILE A 13 6.36 8.19 1.44
N GLN A 14 6.23 9.51 1.28
CA GLN A 14 7.30 10.42 0.85
C GLN A 14 8.49 10.46 1.82
N ARG A 15 8.29 10.11 3.09
CA ARG A 15 9.36 10.04 4.10
C ARG A 15 10.05 8.68 4.14
N HIS A 16 9.39 7.63 3.66
CA HIS A 16 9.83 6.25 3.81
C HIS A 16 10.34 5.63 2.51
N LEU A 17 9.82 6.06 1.35
CA LEU A 17 10.18 5.54 0.05
C LEU A 17 10.45 6.69 -0.94
N ASP A 18 11.42 6.46 -1.80
CA ASP A 18 11.57 7.24 -3.03
C ASP A 18 10.53 6.78 -4.08
N ASP A 19 10.41 7.56 -5.14
CA ASP A 19 9.40 7.34 -6.18
C ASP A 19 9.54 5.97 -6.88
N GLU A 20 10.77 5.49 -7.04
CA GLU A 20 11.02 4.20 -7.71
C GLU A 20 10.60 3.03 -6.83
N ARG A 21 10.96 3.05 -5.54
CA ARG A 21 10.51 2.04 -4.58
C ARG A 21 8.99 2.09 -4.38
N TYR A 22 8.39 3.28 -4.39
CA TYR A 22 6.94 3.41 -4.33
C TYR A 22 6.27 2.79 -5.56
N ARG A 23 6.82 3.02 -6.76
CA ARG A 23 6.36 2.37 -8.00
C ARG A 23 6.46 0.85 -7.94
N GLN A 24 7.55 0.31 -7.40
CA GLN A 24 7.72 -1.14 -7.22
C GLN A 24 6.67 -1.72 -6.27
N LEU A 25 6.37 -1.01 -5.17
CA LEU A 25 5.30 -1.39 -4.25
C LEU A 25 3.94 -1.43 -4.98
N GLN A 26 3.61 -0.40 -5.77
CA GLN A 26 2.37 -0.37 -6.55
C GLN A 26 2.26 -1.56 -7.51
N ILE A 27 3.35 -1.90 -8.21
CA ILE A 27 3.38 -3.06 -9.11
C ILE A 27 3.17 -4.36 -8.34
N ALA A 28 3.83 -4.54 -7.20
CA ALA A 28 3.66 -5.74 -6.36
C ALA A 28 2.20 -5.91 -5.89
N LEU A 29 1.57 -4.83 -5.45
CA LEU A 29 0.16 -4.81 -5.03
C LEU A 29 -0.80 -5.07 -6.20
N MET A 30 -0.46 -4.61 -7.41
CA MET A 30 -1.24 -4.89 -8.61
C MET A 30 -1.21 -6.36 -9.00
N LEU A 31 -0.04 -7.00 -8.88
CA LEU A 31 0.12 -8.41 -9.24
C LEU A 31 -0.54 -9.35 -8.23
N ARG A 32 -0.57 -8.97 -6.94
CA ARG A 32 -1.05 -9.85 -5.85
C ARG A 32 -1.85 -9.09 -4.79
N PRO A 33 -3.06 -8.61 -5.12
CA PRO A 33 -3.85 -7.72 -4.26
C PRO A 33 -4.37 -8.35 -2.96
N THR A 34 -4.38 -9.69 -2.85
CA THR A 34 -4.93 -10.44 -1.71
C THR A 34 -3.89 -11.20 -0.91
N GLN A 35 -2.60 -11.01 -1.19
CA GLN A 35 -1.51 -11.79 -0.60
C GLN A 35 -1.30 -11.48 0.89
N ASP A 36 -1.58 -10.25 1.33
CA ASP A 36 -1.26 -9.83 2.69
C ASP A 36 -2.33 -10.16 3.72
N PRO A 37 -1.94 -10.45 4.98
CA PRO A 37 -2.89 -10.76 6.04
C PRO A 37 -3.92 -9.66 6.25
N ILE A 38 -5.18 -10.06 6.42
CA ILE A 38 -6.26 -9.16 6.83
C ILE A 38 -6.02 -8.77 8.30
N VAL A 39 -6.04 -7.46 8.56
CA VAL A 39 -6.06 -6.94 9.93
C VAL A 39 -7.42 -7.26 10.53
N ARG A 40 -7.45 -8.06 11.60
CA ARG A 40 -8.71 -8.46 12.24
C ARG A 40 -9.51 -7.24 12.68
N ALA A 41 -10.85 -7.34 12.60
CA ALA A 41 -11.80 -6.28 12.97
C ALA A 41 -11.64 -4.93 12.22
N SER A 42 -10.91 -4.91 11.10
CA SER A 42 -10.66 -3.67 10.34
C SER A 42 -11.65 -3.38 9.20
N GLY A 43 -12.59 -4.29 8.94
CA GLY A 43 -13.47 -4.19 7.76
C GLY A 43 -12.78 -4.53 6.42
N GLY A 44 -11.65 -5.25 6.44
CA GLY A 44 -10.98 -5.73 5.23
C GLY A 44 -9.66 -5.03 4.89
N LEU A 45 -9.10 -4.23 5.81
CA LEU A 45 -7.76 -3.67 5.66
C LEU A 45 -6.70 -4.77 5.69
N ARG A 46 -5.67 -4.61 4.87
CA ARG A 46 -4.51 -5.52 4.78
C ARG A 46 -3.24 -4.79 5.11
N LYS A 47 -2.28 -5.49 5.71
CA LYS A 47 -0.98 -4.92 6.09
C LYS A 47 0.15 -5.58 5.31
N VAL A 48 0.75 -4.80 4.42
CA VAL A 48 1.96 -5.15 3.65
C VAL A 48 3.18 -4.79 4.50
N ARG A 49 4.24 -5.61 4.45
CA ARG A 49 5.49 -5.40 5.19
C ARG A 49 6.58 -4.88 4.28
#